data_AF-A0A765T818-F1
#
_entry.id   AF-A0A765T818-F1
#
_cell.length_a   1.000
_cell.length_b   1.000
_cell.length_c   1.000
_cell.angle_alpha   90.00
_cell.angle_beta   90.00
_cell.angle_gamma   90.00
#
_symmetry.space_group_name_H-M   'P 1'
#
loop_
_entity.id
_entity.type
_entity.pdbx_description
1 polymer ?
#
loop_
_entity_poly.entity_id
_entity_poly.type
_entity_poly.pdbx_seq_one_letter_code
_entity_poly.pdbx_strand_id
1 'polypeptide(L)'
;MKQMSLIEMDGFLKGKCIPRDLKVNETNAEYLVRKFAEAEAKCAALAAENAGLKAFKTAVYQQMGVGCDAPEFSITTGLSNLRRFADTLHAIEREFFTKELPDEEHEGETFNECPLSWGVSVEQYVSEFRKCLAEVRAQGVDAAIETAKNLVAQEYEYKDFKAAQSDCCMHPGSDLVGKVEMTEWLVDFAAQLRKGGNQ
;
A
#
# COMPACT_ATOMS: atom_id res chain seq x y z
N MET A 1 -43.47 -5.42 -8.78
CA MET A 1 -44.56 -5.70 -9.75
C MET A 1 -44.97 -7.15 -9.53
N LYS A 2 -46.24 -7.45 -9.18
CA LYS A 2 -46.67 -8.84 -8.96
C LYS A 2 -46.69 -9.56 -10.32
N GLN A 3 -46.00 -10.69 -10.43
CA GLN A 3 -46.02 -11.52 -11.63
C GLN A 3 -47.39 -12.20 -11.74
N MET A 4 -47.97 -12.22 -12.94
CA MET A 4 -49.25 -12.89 -13.19
C MET A 4 -49.04 -14.41 -13.06
N SER A 5 -49.85 -15.06 -12.23
CA SER A 5 -49.85 -16.52 -12.13
C SER A 5 -50.39 -17.17 -13.41
N LEU A 6 -50.11 -18.46 -13.61
CA LEU A 6 -50.64 -19.21 -14.76
C LEU A 6 -52.18 -19.22 -14.80
N ILE A 7 -52.83 -19.25 -13.63
CA ILE A 7 -54.30 -19.21 -13.52
C ILE A 7 -54.84 -17.84 -13.92
N GLU A 8 -54.21 -16.76 -13.44
CA GLU A 8 -54.57 -15.38 -13.84
C GLU A 8 -54.31 -15.15 -15.35
N MET A 9 -53.24 -15.71 -15.90
CA MET A 9 -52.94 -15.64 -17.33
C MET A 9 -53.96 -16.40 -18.18
N ASP A 10 -54.32 -17.63 -17.80
CA ASP A 10 -55.36 -18.41 -18.48
C ASP A 10 -56.72 -17.70 -18.44
N GLY A 11 -57.06 -17.12 -17.29
CA GLY A 11 -58.25 -16.28 -17.13
C GLY A 11 -58.24 -15.08 -18.07
N PHE A 12 -57.11 -14.40 -18.22
CA PHE A 12 -56.98 -13.22 -19.08
C PHE A 12 -57.11 -13.60 -20.56
N LEU A 13 -56.41 -14.64 -20.98
CA LEU A 13 -56.43 -15.14 -22.36
C LEU A 13 -57.82 -15.66 -22.76
N LYS A 14 -58.61 -16.17 -21.81
CA LYS A 14 -60.02 -16.59 -22.03
C LYS A 14 -61.04 -15.47 -21.85
N GLY A 15 -60.61 -14.24 -21.53
CA GLY A 15 -61.50 -13.11 -21.28
C GLY A 15 -62.30 -13.20 -19.97
N LYS A 16 -61.91 -14.08 -19.04
CA LYS A 16 -62.56 -14.30 -17.75
C LYS A 16 -62.01 -13.41 -16.63
N CYS A 17 -60.86 -12.77 -16.82
CA CYS A 17 -60.32 -11.78 -15.88
C CYS A 17 -59.61 -10.63 -16.58
N ILE A 18 -59.52 -9.48 -15.90
CA ILE A 18 -58.89 -8.25 -16.40
C ILE A 18 -57.63 -7.96 -15.57
N PRO A 19 -56.46 -7.72 -16.20
CA PRO A 19 -55.25 -7.36 -15.48
C PRO A 19 -55.41 -6.02 -14.77
N ARG A 20 -54.92 -5.93 -13.53
CA ARG A 20 -55.05 -4.71 -12.70
C ARG A 20 -54.41 -3.48 -13.35
N ASP A 21 -53.38 -3.68 -14.17
CA ASP A 21 -52.59 -2.63 -14.80
C ASP A 21 -52.91 -2.45 -16.30
N LEU A 22 -54.09 -2.93 -16.74
CA LEU A 22 -54.66 -2.59 -18.03
C LEU A 22 -55.06 -1.10 -18.03
N LYS A 23 -54.62 -0.35 -19.04
CA LYS A 23 -54.94 1.09 -19.13
C LYS A 23 -56.35 1.31 -19.68
N VAL A 24 -56.95 2.46 -19.37
CA VAL A 24 -58.23 2.87 -19.97
C VAL A 24 -58.04 3.00 -21.48
N ASN A 25 -58.97 2.42 -22.25
CA ASN A 25 -58.93 2.34 -23.72
C ASN A 25 -57.78 1.52 -24.32
N GLU A 26 -57.10 0.68 -23.53
CA GLU A 26 -56.10 -0.28 -24.03
C GLU A 26 -56.78 -1.63 -24.33
N THR A 27 -56.62 -2.11 -25.56
CA THR A 27 -57.07 -3.46 -25.96
C THR A 27 -56.16 -4.53 -25.35
N ASN A 28 -56.66 -5.77 -25.24
CA ASN A 28 -55.84 -6.89 -24.74
C ASN A 28 -54.58 -7.12 -25.59
N ALA A 29 -54.66 -6.87 -26.90
CA ALA A 29 -53.52 -6.97 -27.81
C ALA A 29 -52.47 -5.88 -27.50
N GLU A 30 -52.89 -4.62 -27.35
CA GLU A 30 -52.00 -3.51 -26.97
C GLU A 30 -51.37 -3.75 -25.60
N TYR A 31 -52.14 -4.26 -24.63
CA TYR A 31 -51.63 -4.65 -23.32
C TYR A 31 -50.50 -5.69 -23.42
N LEU A 32 -50.74 -6.78 -24.16
CA LEU A 32 -49.76 -7.85 -24.33
C LEU A 32 -48.50 -7.34 -25.05
N VAL A 33 -48.65 -6.56 -26.12
CA VAL A 33 -47.53 -5.95 -26.84
C VAL A 33 -46.71 -5.07 -25.90
N ARG A 34 -47.36 -4.22 -25.10
CA ARG A 34 -46.66 -3.41 -24.10
C ARG A 34 -45.92 -4.27 -23.07
N LYS A 35 -46.53 -5.35 -22.59
CA LYS A 35 -45.89 -6.27 -21.62
C LYS A 35 -44.70 -7.01 -22.19
N PHE A 36 -44.78 -7.46 -23.45
CA PHE A 36 -43.64 -8.07 -24.11
C PHE A 36 -42.53 -7.05 -24.34
N ALA A 37 -42.84 -5.84 -24.80
CA ALA A 37 -41.85 -4.77 -24.93
C ALA A 37 -41.19 -4.39 -23.58
N GLU A 38 -41.97 -4.30 -22.50
CA GLU A 38 -41.43 -4.08 -21.14
C GLU A 38 -40.49 -5.23 -20.71
N ALA A 39 -40.80 -6.48 -21.07
CA ALA A 39 -39.97 -7.64 -20.75
C ALA A 39 -38.71 -7.70 -21.60
N GLU A 40 -38.81 -7.45 -22.91
CA GLU A 40 -37.67 -7.35 -23.84
C GLU A 40 -36.71 -6.24 -23.43
N ALA A 41 -37.23 -5.06 -23.06
CA ALA A 41 -36.41 -3.96 -22.55
C ALA A 41 -35.65 -4.35 -21.28
N LYS A 42 -36.29 -5.07 -20.35
CA LYS A 42 -35.62 -5.59 -19.14
C LYS A 42 -34.54 -6.63 -19.48
N CYS A 43 -34.83 -7.55 -20.40
CA CYS A 43 -33.86 -8.53 -20.86
C CYS A 43 -32.65 -7.86 -21.54
N ALA A 44 -32.88 -6.86 -22.38
CA ALA A 44 -31.82 -6.09 -23.02
C ALA A 44 -30.96 -5.33 -22.00
N ALA A 45 -31.59 -4.71 -20.99
CA ALA A 45 -30.88 -4.03 -19.91
C ALA A 45 -30.02 -5.00 -19.09
N LEU A 46 -30.56 -6.16 -18.70
CA LEU A 46 -29.81 -7.20 -17.98
C LEU A 46 -28.69 -7.80 -18.83
N ALA A 47 -28.88 -7.95 -20.15
CA ALA A 47 -27.84 -8.42 -21.04
C ALA A 47 -26.68 -7.41 -21.15
N ALA A 48 -27.00 -6.11 -21.23
CA ALA A 48 -26.00 -5.04 -21.23
C ALA A 48 -25.22 -4.98 -19.90
N GLU A 49 -25.91 -5.08 -18.77
CA GLU A 49 -25.27 -5.13 -17.44
C GLU A 49 -24.35 -6.35 -17.31
N ASN A 50 -24.81 -7.54 -17.73
CA ASN A 50 -24.00 -8.76 -17.73
C ASN A 50 -22.76 -8.66 -18.63
N ALA A 51 -22.87 -7.98 -19.79
CA ALA A 51 -21.72 -7.71 -20.64
C ALA A 51 -20.69 -6.81 -19.94
N GLY A 52 -21.17 -5.76 -19.24
CA GLY A 52 -20.32 -4.89 -18.42
C GLY A 52 -19.61 -5.64 -17.29
N LEU A 53 -20.33 -6.50 -16.56
CA LEU A 53 -19.76 -7.31 -15.48
C LEU A 53 -18.69 -8.30 -16.01
N LYS A 54 -18.91 -8.92 -17.18
CA LYS A 54 -17.92 -9.80 -17.81
C LYS A 54 -16.66 -9.05 -18.25
N ALA A 55 -16.82 -7.84 -18.78
CA ALA A 55 -15.69 -6.98 -19.15
C ALA A 55 -14.88 -6.58 -17.90
N PHE A 56 -15.56 -6.17 -16.83
CA PHE A 56 -14.92 -5.86 -15.55
C PHE A 56 -14.18 -7.06 -14.96
N LYS A 57 -14.82 -8.24 -14.93
CA LYS A 57 -14.19 -9.50 -14.50
C LYS A 57 -12.90 -9.76 -15.29
N THR A 58 -12.95 -9.63 -16.61
CA THR A 58 -11.78 -9.84 -17.48
C THR A 58 -10.65 -8.84 -17.15
N ALA A 59 -10.97 -7.57 -16.96
CA ALA A 59 -9.99 -6.55 -16.61
C ALA A 59 -9.30 -6.84 -15.26
N VAL A 60 -10.06 -7.23 -14.24
CA VAL A 60 -9.51 -7.61 -12.93
C VAL A 60 -8.58 -8.82 -13.04
N TYR A 61 -8.96 -9.83 -13.83
CA TYR A 61 -8.15 -11.04 -14.01
C TYR A 61 -6.84 -10.73 -14.72
N GLN A 62 -6.89 -9.88 -15.75
CA GLN A 62 -5.70 -9.43 -16.45
C GLN A 62 -4.75 -8.63 -15.55
N GLN A 63 -5.28 -7.75 -14.69
CA GLN A 63 -4.47 -7.01 -13.71
C GLN A 63 -3.79 -7.94 -12.69
N MET A 64 -4.46 -9.04 -12.32
CA MET A 64 -3.90 -10.06 -11.44
C MET A 64 -2.94 -11.03 -12.15
N GLY A 65 -2.73 -10.89 -13.46
CA GLY A 65 -1.86 -11.77 -14.25
C GLY A 65 -2.37 -13.21 -14.38
N VAL A 66 -3.68 -13.42 -14.20
CA VAL A 66 -4.32 -14.74 -14.26
C VAL A 66 -5.27 -14.84 -15.45
N GLY A 67 -5.36 -16.02 -16.06
CA GLY A 67 -6.24 -16.25 -17.21
C GLY A 67 -7.72 -16.10 -16.84
N CYS A 68 -8.55 -15.65 -17.80
CA CYS A 68 -9.99 -15.41 -17.62
C CYS A 68 -10.81 -16.63 -17.16
N ASP A 69 -10.25 -17.83 -17.31
CA ASP A 69 -10.83 -19.11 -16.89
C ASP A 69 -10.50 -19.48 -15.43
N ALA A 70 -9.76 -18.65 -14.70
CA ALA A 70 -9.42 -18.91 -13.31
C ALA A 70 -10.68 -19.02 -12.43
N PRO A 71 -10.71 -19.93 -11.43
CA PRO A 71 -11.83 -20.01 -10.50
C PRO A 71 -12.02 -18.70 -9.73
N GLU A 72 -13.27 -18.25 -9.55
CA GLU A 72 -13.59 -16.97 -8.92
C GLU A 72 -13.03 -16.85 -7.49
N PHE A 73 -13.03 -17.95 -6.73
CA PHE A 73 -12.43 -18.00 -5.39
C PHE A 73 -10.91 -17.75 -5.38
N SER A 74 -10.22 -18.08 -6.48
CA SER A 74 -8.78 -17.81 -6.62
C SER A 74 -8.50 -16.31 -6.66
N ILE A 75 -9.41 -15.52 -7.22
CA ILE A 75 -9.26 -14.07 -7.36
C ILE A 75 -9.53 -13.36 -6.04
N THR A 76 -10.60 -13.72 -5.33
CA THR A 76 -10.93 -13.11 -4.04
C THR A 76 -9.83 -13.39 -3.00
N THR A 77 -9.30 -14.62 -3.00
CA THR A 77 -8.15 -15.00 -2.19
C THR A 77 -6.90 -14.22 -2.63
N GLY A 78 -6.64 -14.13 -3.93
CA GLY A 78 -5.53 -13.37 -4.50
C GLY A 78 -5.57 -11.88 -4.10
N LEU A 79 -6.73 -11.24 -4.19
CA LEU A 79 -6.94 -9.85 -3.77
C LEU A 79 -6.73 -9.67 -2.26
N SER A 80 -7.19 -10.62 -1.46
CA SER A 80 -6.96 -10.61 -0.01
C SER A 80 -5.47 -10.72 0.33
N ASN A 81 -4.74 -11.55 -0.41
CA ASN A 81 -3.30 -11.68 -0.26
C ASN A 81 -2.55 -10.43 -0.73
N LEU A 82 -2.96 -9.81 -1.85
CA LEU A 82 -2.40 -8.54 -2.33
C LEU A 82 -2.60 -7.43 -1.30
N ARG A 83 -3.79 -7.35 -0.69
CA ARG A 83 -4.07 -6.40 0.38
C ARG A 83 -3.15 -6.62 1.59
N ARG A 84 -3.03 -7.87 2.05
CA ARG A 84 -2.12 -8.22 3.16
C ARG A 84 -0.67 -7.91 2.85
N PHE A 85 -0.22 -8.17 1.62
CA PHE A 85 1.13 -7.83 1.16
C PHE A 85 1.37 -6.32 1.24
N ALA A 86 0.44 -5.52 0.72
CA ALA A 86 0.53 -4.06 0.79
C ALA A 86 0.52 -3.54 2.24
N ASP A 87 -0.38 -4.05 3.09
CA ASP A 87 -0.44 -3.68 4.51
C ASP A 87 0.85 -4.05 5.26
N THR A 88 1.46 -5.20 4.94
CA THR A 88 2.73 -5.64 5.55
C THR A 88 3.89 -4.74 5.13
N LEU A 89 3.99 -4.41 3.85
CA LEU A 89 5.04 -3.50 3.38
C LEU A 89 4.86 -2.10 3.96
N HIS A 90 3.63 -1.60 4.03
CA HIS A 90 3.36 -0.31 4.65
C HIS A 90 3.73 -0.30 6.15
N ALA A 91 3.51 -1.41 6.87
CA ALA A 91 3.94 -1.54 8.26
C ALA A 91 5.47 -1.48 8.40
N ILE A 92 6.20 -2.18 7.53
CA ILE A 92 7.67 -2.13 7.48
C ILE A 92 8.15 -0.70 7.15
N GLU A 93 7.54 -0.05 6.15
CA GLU A 93 7.87 1.33 5.78
C GLU A 93 7.73 2.28 6.95
N ARG A 94 6.61 2.17 7.67
CA ARG A 94 6.32 2.98 8.84
C ARG A 94 7.27 2.73 10.00
N GLU A 95 7.64 1.47 10.25
CA GLU A 95 8.44 1.11 11.41
C GLU A 95 9.94 1.41 11.21
N PHE A 96 10.45 1.26 9.99
CA PHE A 96 11.90 1.35 9.74
C PHE A 96 12.34 2.58 8.94
N PHE A 97 11.45 3.20 8.15
CA PHE A 97 11.84 4.26 7.22
C PHE A 97 11.09 5.58 7.42
N THR A 98 9.95 5.57 8.10
CA THR A 98 9.21 6.79 8.41
C THR A 98 9.84 7.54 9.58
N LYS A 99 9.98 8.86 9.41
CA LYS A 99 10.50 9.77 10.42
C LYS A 99 9.43 10.81 10.78
N GLU A 100 9.37 11.16 12.06
CA GLU A 100 8.61 12.31 12.53
C GLU A 100 9.45 13.57 12.29
N LEU A 101 8.92 14.48 11.47
CA LEU A 101 9.52 15.77 11.17
C LEU A 101 8.65 16.88 11.75
N PRO A 102 9.24 17.98 12.24
CA PRO A 102 8.48 19.16 12.64
C PRO A 102 7.74 19.73 11.42
N ASP A 103 6.47 20.08 11.62
CA ASP A 103 5.70 20.80 10.61
C ASP A 103 6.19 22.25 10.58
N GLU A 104 6.71 22.68 9.42
CA GLU A 104 7.20 24.05 9.22
C GLU A 104 6.05 25.07 9.17
N GLU A 105 4.83 24.64 8.85
CA GLU A 105 3.66 25.50 8.75
C GLU A 105 2.89 25.62 10.07
N HIS A 106 3.01 24.63 10.96
CA HIS A 106 2.25 24.55 12.22
C HIS A 106 3.18 24.32 13.43
N GLU A 107 3.42 25.40 14.18
CA GLU A 107 4.33 25.40 15.33
C GLU A 107 3.84 24.41 16.42
N GLY A 108 4.62 23.35 16.65
CA GLY A 108 4.33 22.30 17.63
C GLY A 108 3.66 21.05 17.05
N GLU A 109 3.34 21.03 15.76
CA GLU A 109 2.87 19.84 15.07
C GLU A 109 4.04 19.10 14.42
N THR A 110 3.89 17.79 14.24
CA THR A 110 4.85 16.95 13.53
C THR A 110 4.08 16.12 12.51
N PHE A 111 4.72 15.82 11.38
CA PHE A 111 4.16 14.91 10.40
C PHE A 111 5.13 13.76 10.14
N ASN A 112 4.56 12.65 9.67
CA ASN A 112 5.30 11.44 9.36
C ASN A 112 5.64 11.43 7.87
N GLU A 113 6.93 11.42 7.54
CA GLU A 113 7.39 11.31 6.15
C GLU A 113 8.05 9.95 5.91
N CYS A 114 7.58 9.22 4.89
CA CYS A 114 8.28 8.05 4.36
C CYS A 114 8.94 8.44 3.02
N PRO A 115 10.27 8.28 2.88
CA PRO A 115 10.97 8.57 1.63
C PRO A 115 10.63 7.58 0.50
N LEU A 116 9.99 6.44 0.82
CA LEU A 116 9.57 5.45 -0.16
C LEU A 116 8.20 5.81 -0.72
N SER A 117 8.11 5.92 -2.04
CA SER A 117 6.89 6.31 -2.74
C SER A 117 6.42 5.20 -3.68
N TRP A 118 5.15 4.84 -3.55
CA TRP A 118 4.47 3.89 -4.43
C TRP A 118 4.13 4.54 -5.77
N GLY A 119 4.15 3.76 -6.86
CA GLY A 119 3.80 4.24 -8.21
C GLY A 119 4.99 4.62 -9.10
N VAL A 120 6.22 4.53 -8.60
CA VAL A 120 7.45 4.58 -9.42
C VAL A 120 7.79 3.19 -10.00
N SER A 121 8.78 3.11 -10.89
CA SER A 121 9.24 1.81 -11.40
C SER A 121 9.88 0.97 -10.28
N VAL A 122 9.93 -0.35 -10.48
CA VAL A 122 10.55 -1.27 -9.51
C VAL A 122 12.01 -0.90 -9.27
N GLU A 123 12.75 -0.54 -10.31
CA GLU A 123 14.15 -0.16 -10.22
C GLU A 123 14.34 1.11 -9.40
N GLN A 124 13.47 2.10 -9.61
CA GLN A 124 13.50 3.35 -8.86
C GLN A 124 13.14 3.13 -7.39
N TYR A 125 12.08 2.37 -7.11
CA TYR A 125 11.70 2.02 -5.74
C TYR A 125 12.83 1.29 -5.02
N VAL A 126 13.45 0.30 -5.66
CA VAL A 126 14.58 -0.45 -5.09
C VAL A 126 15.80 0.44 -4.89
N SER A 127 16.05 1.40 -5.77
CA SER A 127 17.12 2.39 -5.60
C SER A 127 16.92 3.25 -4.35
N GLU A 128 15.72 3.80 -4.15
CA GLU A 128 15.40 4.59 -2.95
C GLU A 128 15.41 3.72 -1.69
N PHE A 129 14.91 2.49 -1.76
CA PHE A 129 14.98 1.53 -0.66
C PHE A 129 16.42 1.25 -0.23
N ARG A 130 17.36 1.10 -1.17
CA ARG A 130 18.78 0.91 -0.85
C ARG A 130 19.37 2.12 -0.11
N LYS A 131 18.99 3.34 -0.49
CA LYS A 131 19.43 4.56 0.23
C LYS A 131 18.89 4.58 1.66
N CYS A 132 17.61 4.24 1.84
CA CYS A 132 17.00 4.14 3.17
C CYS A 132 17.68 3.08 4.04
N LEU A 133 17.96 1.90 3.47
CA LEU A 133 18.68 0.84 4.17
C LEU A 133 20.12 1.24 4.52
N ALA A 134 20.79 1.99 3.65
CA ALA A 134 22.13 2.51 3.92
C ALA A 134 22.12 3.50 5.11
N GLU A 135 21.11 4.36 5.18
CA GLU A 135 20.90 5.27 6.31
C GLU A 135 20.62 4.52 7.61
N VAL A 136 19.75 3.50 7.60
CA VAL A 136 19.48 2.66 8.79
C VAL A 136 20.75 1.97 9.29
N ARG A 137 21.60 1.46 8.38
CA ARG A 137 22.90 0.89 8.77
C ARG A 137 23.83 1.95 9.39
N ALA A 138 23.88 3.14 8.82
CA ALA A 138 24.68 4.24 9.36
C ALA A 138 24.22 4.65 10.76
N GLN A 139 22.90 4.70 11.02
CA GLN A 139 22.34 4.97 12.35
C GLN A 139 22.75 3.93 13.40
N GLY A 140 22.83 2.66 13.00
CA GLY A 140 23.37 1.60 13.87
C GLY A 140 24.84 1.84 14.24
N VAL A 141 25.64 2.34 13.30
CA VAL A 141 27.03 2.74 13.56
C VAL A 141 27.09 3.98 14.44
N ASP A 142 26.21 4.98 14.23
CA ASP A 142 26.12 6.16 15.09
C ASP A 142 25.83 5.79 16.55
N ALA A 143 24.93 4.83 16.80
CA ALA A 143 24.67 4.32 18.14
C ALA A 143 25.91 3.63 18.77
N ALA A 144 26.68 2.90 17.96
CA ALA A 144 27.94 2.30 18.40
C ALA A 144 29.01 3.35 18.69
N ILE A 145 29.10 4.41 17.87
CA ILE A 145 30.01 5.55 18.06
C ILE A 145 29.72 6.21 19.42
N GLU A 146 28.46 6.52 19.72
CA GLU A 146 28.11 7.14 21.00
C GLU A 146 28.47 6.24 22.20
N THR A 147 28.28 4.93 22.06
CA THR A 147 28.72 3.97 23.08
C THR A 147 30.24 3.96 23.24
N ALA A 148 30.99 3.94 22.13
CA ALA A 148 32.44 3.95 22.13
C ALA A 148 33.01 5.24 22.75
N LYS A 149 32.45 6.40 22.40
CA LYS A 149 32.81 7.69 22.99
C LYS A 149 32.71 7.69 24.51
N ASN A 150 31.59 7.16 25.04
CA ASN A 150 31.36 7.07 26.47
C ASN A 150 32.34 6.10 27.15
N LEU A 151 32.62 4.95 26.55
CA LEU A 151 33.58 3.98 27.08
C LEU A 151 35.00 4.54 27.13
N VAL A 152 35.45 5.21 26.06
CA VAL A 152 36.78 5.84 26.01
C VAL A 152 36.91 6.92 27.08
N ALA A 153 35.90 7.78 27.24
CA ALA A 153 35.93 8.80 28.29
C ALA A 153 36.00 8.17 29.68
N GLN A 154 35.21 7.12 29.93
CA GLN A 154 35.15 6.45 31.23
C GLN A 154 36.45 5.71 31.57
N GLU A 155 37.01 4.96 30.63
CA GLU A 155 38.20 4.12 30.86
C GLU A 155 39.45 4.92 31.22
N TYR A 156 39.58 6.11 30.63
CA TYR A 156 40.70 7.01 30.89
C TYR A 156 40.33 8.17 31.82
N GLU A 157 39.18 8.08 32.50
CA GLU A 157 38.73 9.03 33.52
C GLU A 157 38.57 10.50 33.03
N TYR A 158 38.22 10.69 31.76
CA TYR A 158 37.89 12.01 31.20
C TYR A 158 36.41 12.36 31.38
N LYS A 159 36.11 13.66 31.43
CA LYS A 159 34.74 14.19 31.52
C LYS A 159 33.86 13.84 30.31
N ASP A 160 34.47 13.76 29.13
CA ASP A 160 33.81 13.52 27.85
C ASP A 160 34.86 13.07 26.82
N PHE A 161 34.38 12.51 25.70
CA PHE A 161 35.24 12.07 24.62
C PHE A 161 36.07 13.20 24.00
N LYS A 162 35.56 14.44 24.02
CA LYS A 162 36.25 15.60 23.44
C LYS A 162 37.50 15.96 24.24
N ALA A 163 37.46 15.82 25.56
CA ALA A 163 38.62 15.98 26.43
C ALA A 163 39.66 14.90 26.15
N ALA A 164 39.22 13.64 26.01
CA ALA A 164 40.10 12.52 25.67
C ALA A 164 40.78 12.72 24.29
N GLN A 165 40.01 13.15 23.29
CA GLN A 165 40.50 13.49 21.94
C GLN A 165 41.52 14.63 21.98
N SER A 166 41.26 15.69 22.77
CA SER A 166 42.18 16.82 22.89
C SER A 166 43.52 16.42 23.51
N ASP A 167 43.53 15.46 24.43
CA ASP A 167 44.75 15.04 25.14
C ASP A 167 45.64 14.11 24.31
N CYS A 168 45.08 13.48 23.27
CA CYS A 168 45.82 12.61 22.35
C CYS A 168 47.02 13.32 21.68
N CYS A 169 46.93 14.63 21.45
CA CYS A 169 48.03 15.40 20.86
C CYS A 169 49.23 15.58 21.80
N MET A 170 49.02 15.46 23.11
CA MET A 170 50.08 15.57 24.12
C MET A 170 50.80 14.23 24.35
N HIS A 171 50.12 13.10 24.04
CA HIS A 171 50.60 11.76 24.35
C HIS A 171 50.41 10.78 23.16
N PRO A 172 51.13 10.97 22.04
CA PRO A 172 50.92 10.24 20.77
C PRO A 172 51.20 8.73 20.83
N GLY A 173 51.88 8.23 21.86
CA GLY A 173 52.17 6.80 22.07
C GLY A 173 51.23 6.09 23.05
N SER A 174 50.18 6.77 23.53
CA SER A 174 49.21 6.21 24.48
C SER A 174 48.21 5.29 23.79
N ASP A 175 47.78 4.23 24.47
CA ASP A 175 46.67 3.36 24.03
C ASP A 175 45.37 4.15 23.79
N LEU A 176 45.22 5.32 24.42
CA LEU A 176 44.10 6.23 24.22
C LEU A 176 43.98 6.65 22.75
N VAL A 177 45.10 6.93 22.08
CA VAL A 177 45.13 7.44 20.70
C VAL A 177 44.49 6.44 19.76
N GLY A 178 44.85 5.15 19.84
CA GLY A 178 44.28 4.13 18.96
C GLY A 178 42.77 3.93 19.15
N LYS A 179 42.24 4.12 20.37
CA LYS A 179 40.80 4.04 20.64
C LYS A 179 40.03 5.26 20.14
N VAL A 180 40.63 6.45 20.26
CA VAL A 180 40.07 7.68 19.69
C VAL A 180 40.06 7.59 18.16
N GLU A 181 41.17 7.21 17.53
CA GLU A 181 41.27 7.00 16.08
C GLU A 181 40.26 5.97 15.57
N MET A 182 40.07 4.85 16.28
CA MET A 182 39.05 3.86 15.92
C MET A 182 37.64 4.43 16.00
N THR A 183 37.37 5.26 17.02
CA THR A 183 36.06 5.91 17.19
C THR A 183 35.80 6.95 16.09
N GLU A 184 36.82 7.70 15.68
CA GLU A 184 36.76 8.63 14.54
C GLU A 184 36.59 7.88 13.22
N TRP A 185 37.29 6.77 13.02
CA TRP A 185 37.12 5.93 11.83
C TRP A 185 35.68 5.40 11.68
N LEU A 186 35.01 5.07 12.79
CA LEU A 186 33.59 4.69 12.74
C LEU A 186 32.71 5.82 12.21
N VAL A 187 33.01 7.09 12.51
CA VAL A 187 32.28 8.26 11.98
C VAL A 187 32.43 8.32 10.46
N ASP A 188 33.65 8.15 9.96
CA ASP A 188 33.91 8.10 8.52
C ASP A 188 33.22 6.90 7.86
N PHE A 189 33.21 5.74 8.53
CA PHE A 189 32.53 4.55 8.06
C PHE A 189 31.00 4.76 7.95
N ALA A 190 30.37 5.38 8.94
CA ALA A 190 28.96 5.75 8.89
C ALA A 190 28.67 6.71 7.72
N ALA A 191 29.54 7.70 7.48
CA ALA A 191 29.42 8.61 6.34
C ALA A 191 29.59 7.91 4.98
N GLN A 192 30.47 6.90 4.90
CA GLN A 192 30.63 6.08 3.69
C GLN A 192 29.40 5.23 3.40
N LEU A 193 28.78 4.63 4.43
CA LEU A 193 27.53 3.89 4.27
C LEU A 193 26.45 4.76 3.64
N ARG A 194 26.26 6.00 4.11
CA ARG A 194 25.27 6.96 3.58
C ARG A 194 25.48 7.32 2.12
N LYS A 195 26.73 7.34 1.64
CA LYS A 195 27.07 7.58 0.24
C LYS A 195 26.80 6.37 -0.67
N GLY A 196 26.26 5.28 -0.11
CA GLY A 196 26.02 4.02 -0.83
C GLY A 196 27.29 3.18 -0.95
N GLY A 197 28.18 3.25 0.04
CA GLY A 197 29.54 2.70 0.04
C GLY A 197 29.72 1.41 -0.78
N ASN A 198 30.64 1.47 -1.76
CA ASN A 198 31.08 0.41 -2.68
C ASN A 198 30.26 -0.90 -2.61
N GLN A 199 29.06 -0.89 -3.19
CA GLN A 199 28.40 -2.10 -3.69
C GLN A 199 28.33 -2.04 -5.21
#